data_AF-A0A286C748-F1
#
_entry.id   AF-A0A286C748-F1
#
_cell.length_a   1.000
_cell.length_b   1.000
_cell.length_c   1.000
_cell.angle_alpha   90.00
_cell.angle_beta   90.00
_cell.angle_gamma   90.00
#
_symmetry.space_group_name_H-M   'P 1'
#
loop_
_entity.id
_entity.type
_entity.pdbx_description
1 polymer ?
#
loop_
_entity_poly.entity_id
_entity_poly.type
_entity_poly.pdbx_seq_one_letter_code
_entity_poly.pdbx_strand_id
1 'polypeptide(L)' 'MEKPDPDKIKGPGGLTLRQIHEQVKLSTVRDREESAQDKAEQAISRWQRFTRYIWRKNKGKP' A
#
# COMPACT_ATOMS: atom_id res chain seq x y z
N MET A 1 -17.99 27.91 -11.79
CA MET A 1 -18.29 26.52 -12.16
C MET A 1 -18.93 25.86 -10.94
N GLU A 2 -20.21 25.52 -11.02
CA GLU A 2 -20.89 24.78 -9.95
C GLU A 2 -20.28 23.38 -9.88
N LYS A 3 -19.86 22.97 -8.67
CA LYS A 3 -19.38 21.61 -8.45
C LYS A 3 -20.58 20.67 -8.58
N PRO A 4 -20.50 19.64 -9.42
CA PRO A 4 -21.63 18.75 -9.61
C PRO A 4 -21.86 17.96 -8.32
N ASP A 5 -23.13 17.83 -7.95
CA ASP A 5 -23.57 17.19 -6.72
C ASP A 5 -23.26 15.67 -6.76
N PRO A 6 -22.40 15.16 -5.88
CA PRO A 6 -21.95 13.77 -5.91
C PRO A 6 -23.05 12.75 -5.59
N ASP A 7 -24.16 13.19 -4.97
CA ASP A 7 -25.31 12.32 -4.67
C ASP A 7 -26.24 12.17 -5.87
N LYS A 8 -26.12 13.06 -6.86
CA LYS A 8 -26.87 13.00 -8.13
C LYS A 8 -26.14 12.20 -9.20
N ILE A 9 -24.84 11.97 -9.04
CA ILE A 9 -24.05 11.19 -9.98
C ILE A 9 -24.04 9.73 -9.54
N LYS A 10 -24.72 8.89 -10.32
CA LYS A 10 -24.76 7.45 -10.10
C LYS A 10 -23.65 6.76 -10.90
N GLY A 11 -22.89 5.92 -10.23
CA GLY A 11 -21.92 5.01 -10.80
C GLY A 11 -22.52 3.62 -11.08
N PRO A 12 -21.65 2.64 -11.42
CA PRO A 12 -22.08 1.27 -11.67
C PRO A 12 -22.82 0.68 -10.46
N GLY A 13 -23.86 -0.12 -10.73
CA GLY A 13 -24.71 -0.71 -9.68
C GLY A 13 -25.68 0.27 -9.01
N GLY A 14 -25.80 1.51 -9.50
CA GLY A 14 -26.72 2.51 -8.96
C GLY A 14 -26.21 3.22 -7.70
N LEU A 15 -24.96 2.97 -7.30
CA LEU A 15 -24.31 3.63 -6.17
C LEU A 15 -23.99 5.09 -6.49
N THR A 16 -24.06 5.98 -5.51
CA THR A 16 -23.61 7.36 -5.70
C THR A 16 -22.09 7.44 -5.71
N LEU A 17 -21.52 8.47 -6.36
CA LEU A 17 -20.07 8.68 -6.32
C LEU A 17 -19.54 8.82 -4.89
N ARG A 18 -20.35 9.38 -3.98
CA ARG A 18 -20.02 9.48 -2.56
C ARG A 18 -19.87 8.11 -1.92
N GLN A 19 -20.81 7.19 -2.15
CA GLN A 19 -20.75 5.82 -1.63
C GLN A 19 -19.56 5.05 -2.17
N ILE A 20 -19.29 5.18 -3.47
CA ILE A 20 -18.12 4.56 -4.12
C ILE A 20 -16.82 5.08 -3.48
N HIS A 21 -16.71 6.39 -3.29
CA HIS A 21 -15.55 7.00 -2.65
C HIS A 21 -15.34 6.51 -1.22
N GLU A 22 -16.42 6.39 -0.42
CA GLU A 22 -16.35 5.85 0.95
C GLU A 22 -15.87 4.41 0.96
N GLN A 23 -16.39 3.56 0.06
CA GLN A 23 -15.97 2.17 -0.06
C GLN A 23 -14.50 2.05 -0.49
N VAL A 24 -14.07 2.84 -1.48
CA VAL A 24 -12.67 2.89 -1.91
C VAL A 24 -11.76 3.33 -0.76
N LYS A 25 -12.14 4.37 -0.03
CA LYS A 25 -11.39 4.86 1.14
C LYS A 25 -11.18 3.76 2.18
N LEU A 26 -12.23 3.02 2.51
CA LEU A 26 -12.14 1.89 3.45
C LEU A 26 -11.23 0.78 2.93
N SER A 27 -11.30 0.46 1.63
CA SER A 27 -10.41 -0.54 1.04
C SER A 27 -8.95 -0.09 1.09
N THR A 28 -8.67 1.13 0.68
CA THR A 28 -7.30 1.66 0.65
C THR A 28 -6.68 1.71 2.06
N VAL A 29 -7.47 2.02 3.09
CA VAL A 29 -6.98 2.00 4.47
C VAL A 29 -6.61 0.58 4.88
N ARG A 30 -7.47 -0.41 4.62
CA ARG A 30 -7.19 -1.82 4.91
C ARG A 30 -5.94 -2.32 4.21
N ASP A 31 -5.83 -2.08 2.90
CA ASP A 31 -4.70 -2.55 2.09
C ASP A 31 -3.39 -1.91 2.56
N ARG A 32 -3.45 -0.66 3.03
CA ARG A 32 -2.31 0.05 3.59
C ARG A 32 -1.89 -0.51 4.95
N GLU A 33 -2.84 -0.89 5.80
CA GLU A 33 -2.57 -1.51 7.10
C GLU A 33 -1.92 -2.89 6.92
N GLU A 34 -2.45 -3.71 6.03
CA GLU A 34 -1.88 -5.02 5.66
C GLU A 34 -0.47 -4.85 5.05
N SER A 35 -0.32 -3.94 4.08
CA SER A 35 1.00 -3.63 3.50
C SER A 35 2.01 -3.11 4.52
N ALA A 36 1.56 -2.38 5.54
CA ALA A 36 2.44 -1.87 6.59
C ALA A 36 2.87 -3.00 7.55
N GLN A 37 1.97 -3.92 7.86
CA GLN A 37 2.28 -5.13 8.65
C GLN A 37 3.27 -6.03 7.90
N ASP A 38 3.00 -6.32 6.63
CA ASP A 38 3.91 -7.12 5.78
C ASP A 38 5.31 -6.51 5.69
N LYS A 39 5.39 -5.18 5.55
CA LYS A 39 6.68 -4.47 5.50
C LYS A 39 7.41 -4.48 6.84
N ALA A 40 6.67 -4.43 7.95
CA ALA A 40 7.24 -4.54 9.29
C ALA A 40 7.74 -5.97 9.58
N GLU A 41 6.99 -6.99 9.16
CA GLU A 41 7.40 -8.40 9.24
C GLU A 41 8.58 -8.72 8.30
N GLN A 42 8.71 -8.01 7.18
CA GLN A 42 9.89 -8.01 6.30
C GLN A 42 11.11 -7.28 6.90
N ALA A 43 11.28 -7.30 8.23
CA ALA A 43 12.47 -6.89 8.94
C ALA A 43 13.71 -7.67 8.45
N ILE A 44 14.37 -7.06 7.46
CA ILE A 44 15.55 -7.54 6.73
C ILE A 44 15.32 -8.87 6.01
N SER A 45 14.90 -8.74 4.75
CA SER A 45 14.82 -9.81 3.76
C SER A 45 16.07 -10.71 3.79
N ARG A 46 15.87 -12.03 3.61
CA ARG A 46 16.96 -13.02 3.50
C ARG A 46 18.01 -12.61 2.46
N TRP A 47 17.60 -11.93 1.39
CA TRP A 47 18.48 -11.35 0.38
C TRP A 47 19.35 -10.21 0.91
N GLN A 48 18.78 -9.29 1.70
CA GLN A 48 19.57 -8.23 2.34
C GLN A 48 20.58 -8.80 3.36
N ARG A 49 20.23 -9.88 4.06
CA ARG A 49 21.19 -10.59 4.94
C ARG A 49 22.31 -11.23 4.14
N PHE A 50 21.99 -11.88 3.03
CA PHE A 50 22.96 -12.50 2.14
C PHE A 50 23.92 -11.47 1.52
N THR A 51 23.40 -10.36 0.97
CA THR A 51 24.25 -9.30 0.41
C THR A 51 25.16 -8.70 1.47
N ARG A 52 24.64 -8.43 2.68
CA ARG A 52 25.44 -7.94 3.80
C ARG A 52 26.52 -8.94 4.25
N TYR A 53 26.22 -10.24 4.24
CA TYR A 53 27.20 -11.30 4.53
C TYR A 53 28.33 -11.33 3.50
N ILE A 54 28.01 -11.31 2.20
CA ILE A 54 29.02 -11.28 1.13
C ILE A 54 29.87 -10.01 1.21
N TRP A 55 29.27 -8.85 1.46
CA TRP A 55 30.00 -7.59 1.60
C TRP A 55 30.98 -7.60 2.78
N ARG A 56 30.56 -8.13 3.94
CA ARG A 56 31.43 -8.26 5.12
C ARG A 56 32.56 -9.27 4.89
N LYS A 57 32.30 -10.36 4.16
CA LYS A 57 33.31 -11.36 3.78
C LYS A 57 34.35 -10.80 2.82
N ASN A 58 33.97 -9.88 1.93
CA ASN A 58 34.89 -9.25 0.98
C ASN A 58 35.65 -8.05 1.56
N LYS A 59 35.08 -7.31 2.54
CA LYS A 59 35.79 -6.22 3.23
C LYS A 59 36.86 -6.66 4.22
N GLY A 60 36.95 -7.96 4.52
CA GLY A 60 37.96 -8.55 5.42
C GLY A 60 39.13 -9.24 4.70
N LYS A 61 39.29 -9.02 3.39
CA LYS A 61 40.48 -9.46 2.66
C LYS A 61 41.48 -8.29 2.59
N PRO A 62 42.79 -8.50 2.89
CA PRO A 62 43.81 -7.49 2.60
C PRO A 62 43.84 -7.16 1.11
#